data_AF-A3AR21-F1
#
_entry.id   AF-A3AR21-F1
#
_cell.length_a   1.000
_cell.length_b   1.000
_cell.length_c   1.000
_cell.angle_alpha   90.00
_cell.angle_beta   90.00
_cell.angle_gamma   90.00
#
_symmetry.space_group_name_H-M   'P 1'
#
loop_
_entity.id
_entity.type
_entity.pdbx_description
1 polymer ?
#
loop_
_entity_poly.entity_id
_entity_poly.type
_entity_poly.pdbx_seq_one_letter_code
_entity_poly.pdbx_strand_id
1 'polypeptide(L)'
;MSRRSLRLVPSLEAPELPTPLLAVQVTRFVGGGDGGGVAVQNAVPDGQSFWRFMDEWSAPALGQPSAPAPVFDRSAIVHPMAAVMAQRILRKVTPELPLLLTANLLRRTWQHHDTTTLELERHRIADIKNLIVELDEATTSPGQVRRAAAAAAATDRRRPPDSPSHPRPSSARATKPCPQLLAQ
;
A
#
# COMPACT_ATOMS: atom_id res chain seq x y z
N MET A 1 6.39 16.97 23.43
CA MET A 1 7.60 16.38 22.79
C MET A 1 7.26 16.05 21.35
N SER A 2 7.84 16.74 20.38
CA SER A 2 7.63 16.45 18.96
C SER A 2 8.40 15.17 18.61
N ARG A 3 7.70 14.09 18.25
CA ARG A 3 8.35 12.88 17.72
C ARG A 3 8.95 13.25 16.36
N ARG A 4 10.27 13.47 16.32
CA ARG A 4 10.98 13.55 15.04
C ARG A 4 10.90 12.16 14.41
N SER A 5 10.07 12.01 13.38
CA SER A 5 10.09 10.82 12.54
C SER A 5 11.46 10.74 11.86
N LEU A 6 12.19 9.67 12.12
CA LEU A 6 13.45 9.40 11.42
C LEU A 6 13.12 9.09 9.97
N ARG A 7 13.70 9.86 9.05
CA ARG A 7 13.61 9.57 7.62
C ARG A 7 14.61 8.46 7.30
N LEU A 8 14.11 7.23 7.14
CA LEU A 8 14.95 6.06 6.87
C LEU A 8 15.20 5.81 5.38
N VAL A 9 14.42 6.44 4.50
CA VAL A 9 14.52 6.29 3.05
C VAL A 9 15.01 7.61 2.42
N PRO A 10 16.06 7.58 1.57
CA PRO A 10 16.60 8.79 0.97
C PRO A 10 15.58 9.47 0.04
N SER A 11 15.71 10.80 -0.14
CA SER A 11 14.96 11.50 -1.19
C SER A 11 15.63 11.27 -2.52
N LEU A 12 14.82 10.98 -3.52
CA LEU A 12 15.22 10.99 -4.91
C LEU A 12 14.41 12.12 -5.57
N GLU A 13 14.88 13.36 -5.41
CA GLU A 13 14.28 14.52 -6.06
C GLU A 13 14.83 14.62 -7.48
N ALA A 14 13.95 14.82 -8.45
CA ALA A 14 14.30 14.92 -9.87
C ALA A 14 13.83 16.27 -10.45
N PRO A 15 14.37 17.41 -9.97
CA PRO A 15 13.92 18.72 -10.47
C PRO A 15 14.40 18.99 -11.90
N GLU A 16 15.57 18.47 -12.30
CA GLU A 16 16.17 18.67 -13.63
C GLU A 16 16.92 17.40 -14.10
N LEU A 17 17.25 17.34 -15.40
CA LEU A 17 18.02 16.25 -16.00
C LEU A 17 19.53 16.48 -15.86
N PRO A 18 20.34 15.42 -15.64
CA PRO A 18 19.94 14.01 -15.56
C PRO A 18 19.31 13.64 -14.21
N THR A 19 18.17 12.94 -14.27
CA THR A 19 17.42 12.50 -13.08
C THR A 19 18.18 11.40 -12.34
N PRO A 20 18.41 11.52 -11.02
CA PRO A 20 18.97 10.42 -10.23
C PRO A 20 18.10 9.17 -10.35
N LEU A 21 18.69 7.99 -10.50
CA LEU A 21 17.93 6.74 -10.69
C LEU A 21 17.82 5.89 -9.42
N LEU A 22 18.81 5.98 -8.53
CA LEU A 22 18.94 5.18 -7.32
C LEU A 22 19.61 6.02 -6.22
N ALA A 23 19.11 5.94 -4.99
CA ALA A 23 19.74 6.48 -3.81
C ALA A 23 19.66 5.46 -2.67
N VAL A 24 20.73 5.33 -1.89
CA VAL A 24 20.83 4.39 -0.77
C VAL A 24 21.29 5.09 0.49
N GLN A 25 20.65 4.75 1.61
CA GLN A 25 20.93 5.27 2.93
C GLN A 25 21.14 4.10 3.90
N VAL A 26 22.25 4.13 4.63
CA VAL A 26 22.51 3.22 5.76
C VAL A 26 22.47 4.05 7.03
N THR A 27 21.63 3.65 7.99
CA THR A 27 21.39 4.38 9.23
C THR A 27 21.68 3.47 10.41
N ARG A 28 22.70 3.81 11.20
CA ARG A 28 22.96 3.12 12.47
C ARG A 28 22.02 3.65 13.56
N PHE A 29 21.37 2.75 14.29
CA PHE A 29 20.45 3.13 15.36
C PHE A 29 21.16 3.29 16.70
N VAL A 30 20.71 4.27 17.50
CA VAL A 30 21.13 4.42 18.89
C VAL A 30 20.53 3.26 19.68
N GLY A 31 21.37 2.38 20.22
CA GLY A 31 20.95 1.11 20.84
C GLY A 31 21.38 -0.14 20.07
N GLY A 32 22.04 0.02 18.92
CA GLY A 32 22.53 -1.08 18.09
C GLY A 32 21.60 -1.41 16.94
N GLY A 33 22.15 -2.10 15.94
CA GLY A 33 21.47 -2.39 14.68
C GLY A 33 21.66 -1.30 13.63
N ASP A 34 21.61 -1.71 12.36
CA ASP A 34 21.71 -0.84 11.19
C ASP A 34 20.44 -1.03 10.34
N GLY A 35 19.91 0.07 9.79
CA GLY A 35 18.77 0.08 8.87
C GLY A 35 19.20 0.54 7.49
N GLY A 36 18.68 -0.10 6.45
CA GLY A 36 18.90 0.28 5.06
C GLY A 36 17.64 0.86 4.43
N GLY A 37 17.79 1.96 3.69
CA GLY A 37 16.74 2.55 2.87
C GLY A 37 17.22 2.72 1.43
N VAL A 38 16.39 2.31 0.47
CA VAL A 38 16.68 2.40 -0.96
C VAL A 38 15.53 3.15 -1.63
N ALA A 39 15.85 4.15 -2.44
CA ALA A 39 14.90 4.87 -3.28
C ALA A 39 15.31 4.69 -4.76
N VAL A 40 14.34 4.33 -5.61
CA VAL A 40 14.58 4.08 -7.04
C VAL A 40 13.50 4.76 -7.87
N GLN A 41 13.88 5.32 -9.01
CA GLN A 41 12.95 5.83 -10.00
C GLN A 41 12.17 4.67 -10.63
N ASN A 42 10.87 4.54 -10.33
CA ASN A 42 10.00 3.43 -10.76
C ASN A 42 9.85 3.29 -12.30
N ALA A 43 10.38 4.23 -13.08
CA ALA A 43 10.47 4.08 -14.53
C ALA A 43 11.55 3.08 -14.97
N VAL A 44 12.48 2.72 -14.08
CA VAL A 44 13.63 1.86 -14.39
C VAL A 44 13.33 0.38 -14.11
N PRO A 45 13.07 -0.07 -12.86
CA PRO A 45 12.65 -1.43 -12.60
C PRO A 45 11.15 -1.55 -12.31
N ASP A 46 10.58 -2.70 -12.65
CA ASP A 46 9.37 -3.19 -11.98
C ASP A 46 9.70 -3.77 -10.59
N GLY A 47 8.69 -4.16 -9.83
CA GLY A 47 8.88 -4.70 -8.47
C GLY A 47 9.75 -5.96 -8.42
N GLN A 48 9.67 -6.86 -9.41
CA GLN A 48 10.49 -8.07 -9.47
C GLN A 48 11.94 -7.75 -9.82
N SER A 49 12.13 -6.90 -10.83
CA SER A 49 13.46 -6.43 -11.25
C SER A 49 14.19 -5.68 -10.13
N PHE A 50 13.45 -4.93 -9.31
CA PHE A 50 13.98 -4.28 -8.11
C PHE A 50 14.48 -5.30 -7.07
N TRP A 51 13.70 -6.32 -6.74
CA TRP A 51 14.12 -7.34 -5.78
C TRP A 51 15.31 -8.17 -6.28
N ARG A 52 15.34 -8.53 -7.56
CA ARG A 52 16.51 -9.20 -8.16
C ARG A 52 17.79 -8.36 -8.04
N PHE A 53 17.68 -7.06 -8.25
CA PHE A 53 18.81 -6.15 -8.03
C PHE A 53 19.28 -6.16 -6.58
N MET A 54 18.36 -6.18 -5.61
CA MET A 54 18.72 -6.28 -4.18
C MET A 54 19.38 -7.61 -3.83
N ASP A 55 18.90 -8.72 -4.40
CA ASP A 55 19.52 -10.04 -4.23
C ASP A 55 20.98 -10.02 -4.74
N GLU A 56 21.21 -9.55 -5.96
CA GLU A 56 22.56 -9.42 -6.54
C GLU A 56 23.45 -8.41 -5.81
N TRP A 57 22.89 -7.30 -5.32
CA TRP A 57 23.62 -6.35 -4.47
C TRP A 57 24.19 -7.09 -3.25
N SER A 58 23.35 -7.90 -2.60
CA SER A 58 23.71 -8.57 -1.36
C SER A 58 24.60 -9.80 -1.54
N ALA A 59 24.56 -10.45 -2.70
CA ALA A 59 25.23 -11.73 -2.96
C ALA A 59 26.73 -11.75 -2.63
N PRO A 60 27.55 -10.74 -3.04
CA PRO A 60 28.97 -10.71 -2.68
C PRO A 60 29.22 -10.65 -1.18
N ALA A 61 28.39 -9.91 -0.42
CA ALA A 61 28.51 -9.81 1.03
C ALA A 61 28.14 -11.13 1.73
N LEU A 62 27.35 -11.98 1.09
CA LEU A 62 26.94 -13.30 1.56
C LEU A 62 27.85 -14.44 1.05
N GLY A 63 28.89 -14.12 0.28
CA GLY A 63 29.75 -15.12 -0.36
C GLY A 63 29.03 -15.99 -1.40
N GLN A 64 27.90 -15.50 -1.93
CA GLN A 64 27.13 -16.19 -2.96
C GLN A 64 27.70 -15.90 -4.35
N PRO A 65 27.60 -16.85 -5.30
CA PRO A 65 27.95 -16.60 -6.69
C PRO A 65 27.00 -15.56 -7.29
N SER A 66 27.52 -14.69 -8.16
CA SER A 66 26.69 -13.74 -8.90
C SER A 66 25.83 -14.47 -9.93
N ALA A 67 24.57 -14.04 -10.08
CA ALA A 67 23.69 -14.58 -11.10
C ALA A 67 24.16 -14.19 -12.52
N PRO A 68 23.58 -14.82 -13.56
CA PRO A 68 23.81 -14.42 -14.94
C PRO A 68 23.50 -12.93 -15.15
N ALA A 69 24.27 -12.30 -16.04
CA ALA A 69 24.11 -10.89 -16.34
C ALA A 69 22.66 -10.57 -16.79
N PRO A 70 22.06 -9.47 -16.30
CA PRO A 70 20.72 -9.08 -16.70
C PRO A 70 20.66 -8.70 -18.19
N VAL A 71 19.54 -9.02 -18.83
CA VAL A 71 19.27 -8.63 -20.22
C VAL A 71 18.74 -7.20 -20.25
N PHE A 72 19.52 -6.28 -20.81
CA PHE A 72 19.14 -4.88 -20.95
C PHE A 72 18.45 -4.56 -22.27
N ASP A 73 18.52 -5.45 -23.25
CA ASP A 73 17.92 -5.25 -24.56
C ASP A 73 16.39 -5.35 -24.48
N ARG A 74 15.74 -4.19 -24.50
CA ARG A 74 14.28 -4.07 -24.49
C ARG A 74 13.67 -4.30 -25.87
N SER A 75 14.47 -4.33 -26.94
CA SER A 75 13.96 -4.60 -28.29
C SER A 75 13.43 -6.03 -28.43
N ALA A 76 13.89 -6.95 -27.58
CA ALA A 76 13.35 -8.30 -27.49
C ALA A 76 11.90 -8.35 -26.97
N ILE A 77 11.43 -7.31 -26.28
CA ILE A 77 10.06 -7.21 -25.76
C ILE A 77 9.18 -6.55 -26.82
N VAL A 78 8.87 -7.28 -27.90
CA VAL A 78 7.94 -6.84 -28.93
C VAL A 78 6.55 -7.38 -28.62
N HIS A 79 5.62 -6.50 -28.27
CA HIS A 79 4.21 -6.85 -28.17
C HIS A 79 3.43 -6.16 -29.29
N PRO A 80 2.76 -6.89 -30.21
CA PRO A 80 2.10 -6.31 -31.38
C PRO A 80 1.00 -5.29 -31.03
N MET A 81 0.45 -5.38 -29.80
CA MET A 81 -0.58 -4.47 -29.29
C MET A 81 -0.06 -3.50 -28.22
N ALA A 82 1.26 -3.33 -28.06
CA ALA A 82 1.86 -2.55 -26.97
C ALA A 82 1.27 -1.14 -26.84
N ALA A 83 1.15 -0.42 -27.95
CA ALA A 83 0.63 0.95 -27.98
C ALA A 83 -0.85 1.02 -27.54
N VAL A 84 -1.68 0.09 -28.04
CA VAL A 84 -3.11 0.03 -27.69
C VAL A 84 -3.31 -0.37 -26.24
N MET A 85 -2.51 -1.31 -25.72
CA MET A 85 -2.54 -1.71 -24.32
C MET A 85 -2.11 -0.56 -23.40
N ALA A 86 -1.04 0.17 -23.75
CA ALA A 86 -0.60 1.35 -23.01
C ALA A 86 -1.70 2.42 -22.97
N GLN A 87 -2.36 2.69 -24.10
CA GLN A 87 -3.49 3.62 -24.15
C GLN A 87 -4.67 3.15 -23.31
N ARG A 88 -5.00 1.86 -23.33
CA ARG A 88 -6.11 1.30 -22.54
C ARG A 88 -5.83 1.40 -21.04
N ILE A 89 -4.60 1.10 -20.63
CA ILE A 89 -4.15 1.27 -19.24
C ILE A 89 -4.23 2.74 -18.85
N LEU A 90 -3.72 3.64 -19.71
CA LEU A 90 -3.71 5.07 -19.43
C LEU A 90 -5.12 5.65 -19.28
N ARG A 91 -6.05 5.29 -20.16
CA ARG A 91 -7.47 5.68 -20.04
C ARG A 91 -8.13 5.15 -18.78
N LYS A 92 -7.75 3.95 -18.33
CA LYS A 92 -8.29 3.35 -17.09
C LYS A 92 -7.72 4.03 -15.84
N VAL A 93 -6.43 4.34 -15.84
CA VAL A 93 -5.72 4.91 -14.68
C VAL A 93 -5.93 6.41 -14.59
N THR A 94 -6.18 7.09 -15.72
CA THR A 94 -6.37 8.54 -15.77
C THR A 94 -7.39 8.87 -16.85
N PRO A 95 -8.71 8.77 -16.53
CA PRO A 95 -9.77 8.97 -17.52
C PRO A 95 -9.85 10.40 -18.04
N GLU A 96 -9.45 11.38 -17.23
CA GLU A 96 -9.42 12.81 -17.56
C GLU A 96 -7.96 13.28 -17.58
N LEU A 97 -7.30 13.19 -18.73
CA LEU A 97 -5.85 13.42 -18.85
C LEU A 97 -5.54 14.79 -19.47
N PRO A 98 -5.50 15.90 -18.69
CA PRO A 98 -4.70 17.05 -19.06
C PRO A 98 -3.24 16.76 -18.67
N LEU A 99 -2.36 16.90 -19.66
CA LEU A 99 -0.93 16.69 -19.57
C LEU A 99 -0.33 17.41 -18.33
N LEU A 100 0.45 16.68 -17.52
CA LEU A 100 1.40 17.18 -16.50
C LEU A 100 0.87 17.72 -15.15
N LEU A 101 -0.30 17.30 -14.64
CA LEU A 101 -0.73 17.59 -13.24
C LEU A 101 -0.66 16.39 -12.28
N THR A 102 -0.20 15.22 -12.72
CA THR A 102 -0.40 13.95 -11.98
C THR A 102 0.58 13.76 -10.82
N ALA A 103 1.83 14.22 -10.94
CA ALA A 103 2.84 14.04 -9.91
C ALA A 103 2.47 14.78 -8.60
N ASN A 104 1.89 15.97 -8.71
CA ASN A 104 1.51 16.78 -7.55
C ASN A 104 0.24 16.28 -6.86
N LEU A 105 -0.72 15.73 -7.61
CA LEU A 105 -1.95 15.16 -7.05
C LEU A 105 -1.68 13.89 -6.25
N LEU A 106 -0.88 12.97 -6.81
CA LEU A 106 -0.45 11.78 -6.06
C LEU A 106 0.27 12.22 -4.79
N ARG A 107 1.29 13.09 -4.90
CA ARG A 107 2.07 13.57 -3.75
C ARG A 107 1.19 14.17 -2.63
N ARG A 108 0.14 14.92 -2.96
CA ARG A 108 -0.80 15.45 -1.95
C ARG A 108 -1.65 14.36 -1.28
N THR A 109 -2.12 13.37 -2.03
CA THR A 109 -2.88 12.25 -1.43
C THR A 109 -2.02 11.43 -0.48
N TRP A 110 -0.73 11.21 -0.80
CA TRP A 110 0.19 10.43 0.04
C TRP A 110 0.62 11.13 1.33
N GLN A 111 0.43 12.44 1.48
CA GLN A 111 0.89 13.20 2.66
C GLN A 111 0.10 12.94 3.95
N HIS A 112 -1.08 12.32 3.86
CA HIS A 112 -1.98 12.09 5.01
C HIS A 112 -2.37 10.63 5.25
N HIS A 113 -1.53 9.67 4.84
CA HIS A 113 -1.80 8.27 5.14
C HIS A 113 -1.12 7.82 6.43
N ASP A 114 -1.91 7.40 7.40
CA ASP A 114 -1.43 6.57 8.50
C ASP A 114 -1.18 5.15 7.96
N THR A 115 0.06 4.71 7.99
CA THR A 115 0.43 3.35 7.58
C THR A 115 0.28 2.42 8.78
N THR A 116 -0.57 1.39 8.64
CA THR A 116 -0.71 0.32 9.64
C THR A 116 -0.27 -1.00 9.02
N THR A 117 0.64 -1.70 9.69
CA THR A 117 1.02 -3.06 9.30
C THR A 117 -0.03 -4.04 9.81
N LEU A 118 -0.60 -4.84 8.91
CA LEU A 118 -1.51 -5.92 9.26
C LEU A 118 -0.79 -7.25 9.03
N GLU A 119 -0.63 -8.02 10.10
CA GLU A 119 -0.06 -9.36 10.01
C GLU A 119 -1.15 -10.38 9.66
N LEU A 120 -0.93 -11.10 8.56
CA LEU A 120 -1.81 -12.16 8.13
C LEU A 120 -1.11 -13.50 8.30
N GLU A 121 -1.55 -14.25 9.29
CA GLU A 121 -0.99 -15.56 9.60
C GLU A 121 -1.25 -16.59 8.50
N ARG A 122 -0.31 -17.53 8.34
CA ARG A 122 -0.38 -18.58 7.32
C ARG A 122 -1.70 -19.36 7.34
N HIS A 123 -2.20 -19.69 8.53
CA HIS A 123 -3.45 -20.44 8.69
C HIS A 123 -4.65 -19.62 8.21
N ARG A 124 -4.71 -18.32 8.55
CA ARG A 124 -5.77 -17.41 8.06
C ARG A 124 -5.76 -17.29 6.54
N ILE A 125 -4.60 -17.32 5.91
CA ILE A 125 -4.52 -17.34 4.43
C ILE A 125 -5.17 -18.62 3.88
N ALA A 126 -4.91 -19.78 4.50
CA ALA A 126 -5.53 -21.03 4.10
C ALA A 126 -7.04 -21.02 4.32
N ASP A 127 -7.49 -20.52 5.47
CA ASP A 127 -8.92 -20.40 5.79
C ASP A 127 -9.64 -19.48 4.80
N ILE A 128 -9.06 -18.31 4.48
CA ILE A 128 -9.61 -17.39 3.48
C ILE A 128 -9.69 -18.05 2.10
N LYS A 129 -8.65 -18.79 1.69
CA LYS A 129 -8.66 -19.51 0.41
C LYS A 129 -9.77 -20.57 0.38
N ASN A 130 -9.92 -21.36 1.45
CA ASN A 130 -10.94 -22.38 1.55
C ASN A 130 -12.35 -21.76 1.54
N LEU A 131 -12.57 -20.68 2.29
CA LEU A 131 -13.83 -19.93 2.29
C LEU A 131 -14.19 -19.41 0.89
N ILE A 132 -13.23 -18.91 0.12
CA ILE A 132 -13.47 -18.46 -1.26
C ILE A 132 -13.94 -19.63 -2.13
N VAL A 133 -13.30 -20.80 -2.01
CA VAL A 133 -13.70 -22.01 -2.75
C VAL A 133 -15.10 -22.45 -2.33
N GLU A 134 -15.39 -22.54 -1.03
CA GLU A 134 -16.71 -22.93 -0.53
C GLU A 134 -17.83 -21.98 -0.99
N LEU A 135 -17.57 -20.67 -1.04
CA LEU A 135 -18.51 -19.68 -1.54
C LEU A 135 -18.75 -19.81 -3.05
N ASP A 136 -17.72 -20.15 -3.83
CA ASP A 136 -17.83 -20.39 -5.27
C ASP A 136 -18.69 -21.63 -5.57
N GLU A 137 -18.47 -22.72 -4.83
CA GLU A 137 -19.26 -23.95 -4.93
C GLU A 137 -20.73 -23.73 -4.53
N ALA A 138 -20.97 -22.97 -3.45
CA ALA A 138 -22.33 -22.63 -3.02
C ALA A 138 -23.08 -21.74 -4.03
N THR A 139 -22.36 -20.91 -4.80
CA THR A 139 -22.93 -20.02 -5.82
C THR A 139 -23.24 -20.76 -7.12
N THR A 140 -22.54 -21.87 -7.38
CA THR A 140 -22.66 -22.67 -8.61
C THR A 140 -23.81 -23.72 -8.55
N SER A 141 -24.41 -23.95 -7.38
CA SER A 141 -25.64 -24.76 -7.25
C SER A 141 -26.91 -23.93 -7.52
N PRO A 142 -27.63 -24.11 -8.66
CA PRO A 142 -28.73 -23.23 -9.07
C PRO A 142 -29.97 -23.30 -8.15
N GLY A 143 -30.01 -24.25 -7.21
CA GLY A 143 -31.17 -24.53 -6.36
C GLY A 143 -31.20 -23.78 -5.02
N GLN A 144 -30.09 -23.19 -4.58
CA GLN A 144 -29.95 -22.66 -3.21
C GLN A 144 -30.02 -21.13 -3.13
N VAL A 145 -29.71 -20.43 -4.22
CA VAL A 145 -29.75 -18.95 -4.33
C VAL A 145 -31.16 -18.39 -4.05
N ARG A 146 -32.22 -19.10 -4.44
CA ARG A 146 -33.61 -18.67 -4.16
C ARG A 146 -34.07 -18.92 -2.72
N ARG A 147 -33.46 -19.88 -2.01
CA ARG A 147 -33.84 -20.23 -0.62
C ARG A 147 -33.14 -19.33 0.40
N ALA A 148 -31.88 -18.94 0.17
CA ALA A 148 -31.15 -18.03 1.05
C ALA A 148 -31.69 -16.58 1.01
N ALA A 149 -32.03 -16.08 -0.18
CA ALA A 149 -32.64 -14.75 -0.32
C ALA A 149 -34.04 -14.66 0.33
N ALA A 150 -34.83 -15.73 0.28
CA ALA A 150 -36.14 -15.79 0.93
C ALA A 150 -36.04 -15.88 2.47
N ALA A 151 -35.03 -16.58 3.01
CA ALA A 151 -34.80 -16.68 4.45
C ALA A 151 -34.28 -15.37 5.07
N ALA A 152 -33.44 -14.62 4.34
CA ALA A 152 -33.00 -13.30 4.75
C ALA A 152 -34.16 -12.28 4.78
N ALA A 153 -35.04 -12.31 3.78
CA ALA A 153 -36.23 -11.45 3.73
C ALA A 153 -37.30 -11.80 4.78
N ALA A 154 -37.37 -13.07 5.22
CA ALA A 154 -38.29 -13.50 6.28
C ALA A 154 -37.83 -13.09 7.69
N THR A 155 -36.51 -12.99 7.90
CA THR A 155 -35.92 -12.57 9.17
C THR A 155 -36.08 -11.06 9.40
N ASP A 156 -36.03 -10.26 8.33
CA ASP A 156 -36.18 -8.80 8.39
C ASP A 156 -37.61 -8.34 8.80
N ARG A 157 -38.65 -9.13 8.47
CA ARG A 157 -40.04 -8.80 8.86
C ARG A 157 -40.42 -9.12 10.31
N ARG A 158 -39.55 -9.75 11.10
CA ARG A 158 -39.82 -10.07 12.53
C ARG A 158 -39.20 -9.09 13.51
N ARG A 159 -38.63 -7.97 13.06
CA ARG A 159 -38.12 -6.93 13.96
C ARG A 159 -39.26 -5.99 14.38
N PRO A 160 -39.64 -5.93 15.67
CA PRO A 160 -40.67 -5.01 16.15
C PRO A 160 -40.16 -3.56 16.15
N PRO A 161 -41.07 -2.55 16.07
CA PRO A 161 -40.69 -1.15 16.00
C PRO A 161 -40.34 -0.56 17.38
N ASP A 162 -39.34 0.31 17.32
CA ASP A 162 -39.01 1.44 18.19
C ASP A 162 -38.21 1.29 19.51
N SER A 163 -37.45 2.37 19.73
CA SER A 163 -36.20 2.51 20.50
C SER A 163 -36.39 2.93 21.97
N PRO A 164 -35.29 3.20 22.71
CA PRO A 164 -34.80 4.58 22.73
C PRO A 164 -33.28 4.72 22.53
N SER A 165 -32.96 5.84 21.91
CA SER A 165 -31.65 6.44 21.69
C SER A 165 -30.72 6.44 22.93
N HIS A 166 -29.53 5.88 22.77
CA HIS A 166 -28.38 6.20 23.62
C HIS A 166 -27.42 7.18 22.91
N PRO A 167 -26.80 8.11 23.66
CA PRO A 167 -26.20 9.31 23.10
C PRO A 167 -24.86 9.05 22.43
N ARG A 168 -24.59 9.86 21.38
CA ARG A 168 -23.28 10.01 20.74
C ARG A 168 -22.21 10.33 21.80
N PRO A 169 -20.99 9.76 21.73
CA PRO A 169 -19.88 10.28 22.52
C PRO A 169 -19.54 11.70 22.05
N SER A 170 -19.76 12.64 22.96
CA SER A 170 -19.41 14.06 22.84
C SER A 170 -17.90 14.22 22.73
N SER A 171 -17.45 15.10 21.83
CA SER A 171 -16.08 15.57 21.77
C SER A 171 -15.68 16.16 23.13
N ALA A 172 -14.69 15.57 23.79
CA ALA A 172 -14.11 16.14 24.99
C ALA A 172 -13.33 17.40 24.62
N ARG A 173 -14.00 18.53 24.83
CA ARG A 173 -13.46 19.89 24.79
C ARG A 173 -12.47 20.05 25.94
N ALA A 174 -11.33 20.65 25.60
CA ALA A 174 -10.29 21.06 26.53
C ALA A 174 -10.85 21.88 27.70
N THR A 175 -10.59 21.41 28.92
CA THR A 175 -10.79 22.17 30.15
C THR A 175 -9.47 22.85 30.50
N LYS A 176 -9.43 24.19 30.43
CA LYS A 176 -8.45 24.98 31.20
C LYS A 176 -8.84 24.92 32.68
N PRO A 177 -7.86 25.03 33.60
CA PRO A 177 -7.98 26.06 34.62
C PRO A 177 -6.76 26.99 34.70
N CYS A 178 -7.11 28.28 34.66
CA CYS A 178 -6.62 29.51 35.29
C CYS A 178 -5.52 29.51 36.40
N PRO A 179 -5.00 30.72 36.78
CA PRO A 179 -3.58 31.03 36.88
C PRO A 179 -2.98 31.08 38.30
N GLN A 180 -1.64 31.13 38.34
CA GLN A 180 -0.71 31.78 39.29
C GLN A 180 -1.17 32.09 40.73
N LEU A 181 -0.39 31.61 41.72
CA LEU A 181 0.28 32.50 42.69
C LEU A 181 1.43 31.80 43.47
N LEU A 182 2.52 32.57 43.64
CA LEU A 182 3.65 32.55 44.59
C LEU A 182 3.74 31.44 45.66
N ALA A 183 4.94 30.88 45.90
CA ALA A 183 5.94 31.44 46.82
C ALA A 183 7.12 30.46 47.07
N GLN A 184 8.31 31.06 47.19
CA GLN A 184 9.61 30.56 47.70
C GLN A 184 10.47 29.69 46.78
#